data_AF-A0A4U1EIK6-F1
#
_entry.id   AF-A0A4U1EIK6-F1
#
_cell.length_a   1.000
_cell.length_b   1.000
_cell.length_c   1.000
_cell.angle_alpha   90.00
_cell.angle_beta   90.00
_cell.angle_gamma   90.00
#
_symmetry.space_group_name_H-M   'P 1'
#
loop_
_entity.id
_entity.type
_entity.pdbx_description
1 polymer ?
#
loop_
_entity_poly.entity_id
_entity_poly.type
_entity_poly.pdbx_seq_one_letter_code
_entity_poly.pdbx_strand_id
1 'polypeptide(L)' 'MKKVLCLAVAVGHVKMTSDEPVYNIHLAVNFLVSLLKKNWQNVRTLYIKSIMGKPQHLY' A
#
# COMPACT_ATOMS: atom_id res chain seq x y z
N MET A 1 15.93 -10.29 1.49
CA MET A 1 14.63 -9.79 1.00
C MET A 1 14.12 -10.73 -0.07
N LYS A 2 12.86 -11.17 0.00
CA LYS A 2 12.26 -11.91 -1.12
C LYS A 2 12.33 -11.02 -2.36
N LYS A 3 12.89 -11.51 -3.47
CA LYS A 3 12.94 -10.79 -4.76
C LYS A 3 11.56 -10.86 -5.45
N VAL A 4 10.53 -10.31 -4.79
CA VAL A 4 9.17 -10.27 -5.35
C VAL A 4 8.90 -8.87 -5.88
N LEU A 5 8.37 -8.81 -7.10
CA LEU A 5 8.06 -7.54 -7.78
C LEU A 5 6.78 -6.89 -7.25
N CYS A 6 5.89 -7.67 -6.63
CA CYS A 6 4.61 -7.20 -6.12
C CYS A 6 4.43 -7.67 -4.68
N LEU A 7 4.25 -6.73 -3.76
CA LEU A 7 3.93 -6.97 -2.36
C LEU A 7 2.51 -6.46 -2.11
N ALA A 8 1.69 -7.28 -1.47
CA ALA A 8 0.34 -6.91 -1.06
C ALA A 8 0.28 -6.92 0.47
N VAL A 9 -0.28 -5.87 1.06
CA VAL A 9 -0.42 -5.71 2.51
C VAL A 9 -1.88 -5.35 2.80
N ALA A 10 -2.49 -6.04 3.76
CA ALA A 10 -3.83 -5.69 4.23
C ALA A 10 -3.74 -4.48 5.17
N VAL A 11 -4.46 -3.41 4.85
CA VAL A 11 -4.42 -2.12 5.57
C VAL A 11 -5.71 -1.81 6.34
N GLY A 12 -6.78 -2.60 6.16
CA GLY A 12 -8.01 -2.47 6.95
C GLY A 12 -9.14 -3.44 6.59
N HIS A 13 -10.25 -3.34 7.31
CA HIS A 13 -11.47 -4.15 7.14
C HIS A 13 -12.75 -3.34 7.39
N VAL A 14 -13.92 -3.88 6.99
CA VAL A 14 -15.22 -3.18 6.98
C VAL A 14 -15.73 -2.65 8.33
N LYS A 15 -15.19 -3.14 9.44
CA LYS A 15 -15.57 -2.70 10.79
C LYS A 15 -14.75 -1.50 11.30
N MET A 16 -13.76 -1.07 10.53
CA MET A 16 -12.94 0.11 10.83
C MET A 16 -13.70 1.38 10.45
N THR A 17 -13.40 2.48 11.14
CA THR A 17 -13.95 3.80 10.77
C THR A 17 -13.34 4.27 9.46
N SER A 18 -13.98 5.20 8.75
CA SER A 18 -13.51 5.64 7.41
C SER A 18 -12.09 6.22 7.41
N ASP A 19 -11.64 6.75 8.55
CA ASP A 19 -10.38 7.49 8.65
C ASP A 19 -9.20 6.56 8.95
N GLU A 20 -9.44 5.43 9.63
CA GLU A 20 -8.39 4.48 10.01
C GLU A 20 -7.69 3.83 8.80
N PRO A 21 -8.39 3.37 7.73
CA PRO A 21 -7.74 2.86 6.53
C PRO A 21 -6.85 3.90 5.86
N VAL A 22 -7.24 5.17 5.87
CA VAL A 22 -6.45 6.26 5.27
C VAL A 22 -5.12 6.41 6.01
N TYR A 23 -5.17 6.47 7.34
CA TYR A 23 -3.96 6.52 8.16
C TYR A 23 -3.07 5.29 7.95
N ASN A 24 -3.65 4.09 7.95
CA ASN A 24 -2.92 2.85 7.75
C ASN A 24 -2.28 2.76 6.36
N ILE A 25 -2.94 3.27 5.32
CA ILE A 25 -2.38 3.35 3.96
C ILE A 25 -1.12 4.23 3.97
N HIS A 26 -1.19 5.43 4.55
CA HIS A 26 -0.03 6.31 4.64
C HIS A 26 1.13 5.66 5.39
N LEU A 27 0.86 5.02 6.53
CA LEU A 27 1.88 4.35 7.34
C LEU A 27 2.50 3.17 6.60
N ALA A 28 1.69 2.33 5.95
CA ALA A 28 2.15 1.18 5.19
C ALA A 28 3.01 1.58 3.99
N VAL A 29 2.63 2.63 3.26
CA VAL A 29 3.41 3.14 2.12
C VAL A 29 4.74 3.71 2.60
N ASN A 30 4.74 4.52 3.66
CA ASN A 30 5.97 5.10 4.21
C ASN A 30 6.93 4.03 4.73
N PHE A 31 6.41 3.02 5.42
CA PHE A 31 7.20 1.87 5.87
C PHE A 31 7.75 1.06 4.69
N LEU A 32 6.94 0.81 3.65
CA LEU A 32 7.42 0.10 2.46
C LEU A 32 8.57 0.85 1.78
N VAL A 33 8.41 2.16 1.58
CA VAL A 33 9.39 3.00 0.90
C VAL A 33 10.71 3.09 1.68
N SER A 34 10.67 3.10 3.01
CA SER A 34 11.88 3.16 3.84
C SER A 34 12.71 1.87 3.79
N LEU A 35 12.10 0.73 3.46
CA LEU A 35 12.80 -0.54 3.27
C LEU A 35 13.50 -0.65 1.90
N LEU A 36 13.16 0.20 0.93
CA LEU A 36 13.74 0.16 -0.42
C LEU A 36 15.03 0.96 -0.49
N LYS A 37 16.10 0.35 -1.03
CA LYS A 37 17.44 0.96 -1.16
C LYS A 37 17.45 2.32 -1.90
N LYS A 38 16.51 2.55 -2.82
CA LYS A 38 16.35 3.82 -3.54
C LYS A 38 14.99 4.48 -3.31
N ASN A 39 14.30 4.11 -2.23
CA ASN A 39 13.01 4.66 -1.83
C ASN A 39 12.00 4.67 -3.00
N TRP A 40 11.44 5.84 -3.33
CA TRP A 40 10.43 6.04 -4.38
C TRP A 40 10.91 5.70 -5.79
N GLN A 41 12.22 5.76 -6.08
CA GLN A 41 12.73 5.40 -7.43
C GLN A 41 12.52 3.92 -7.76
N ASN A 42 12.39 3.07 -6.74
CA ASN A 42 12.08 1.65 -6.92
C ASN A 42 10.58 1.36 -6.90
N VAL A 43 9.73 2.37 -6.70
CA VAL A 43 8.27 2.25 -6.72
C VAL A 43 7.79 2.72 -8.09
N ARG A 44 7.45 1.76 -8.96
CA ARG A 44 6.91 2.08 -10.29
C ARG A 44 5.42 2.44 -10.23
N THR A 45 4.65 1.67 -9.47
CA THR A 45 3.20 1.82 -9.41
C THR A 45 2.63 1.41 -8.05
N LEU A 46 1.63 2.13 -7.56
CA LEU A 46 0.86 1.81 -6.34
C LEU A 46 -0.63 1.70 -6.65
N TYR A 47 -1.23 0.58 -6.21
CA TYR A 47 -2.67 0.33 -6.33
C TYR A 47 -3.29 0.09 -4.96
N ILE A 48 -4.39 0.78 -4.67
CA ILE A 48 -5.30 0.42 -3.59
C ILE A 48 -6.35 -0.53 -4.16
N LYS A 49 -6.49 -1.71 -3.56
CA LYS A 49 -7.51 -2.68 -3.93
C LYS A 49 -8.45 -2.93 -2.76
N SER A 50 -9.74 -2.88 -3.02
CA SER A 50 -10.77 -3.44 -2.14
C SER A 50 -11.17 -4.84 -2.65
N ILE A 51 -11.77 -5.66 -1.79
CA ILE A 51 -12.12 -7.05 -2.12
C ILE A 51 -13.11 -7.11 -3.30
N MET A 52 -14.06 -6.18 -3.33
CA MET A 52 -15.18 -6.18 -4.28
C MET A 52 -15.18 -4.98 -5.23
N GLY A 53 -14.30 -3.99 -5.01
CA GLY A 53 -14.28 -2.75 -5.78
C GLY A 53 -13.19 -2.74 -6.84
N LYS A 54 -13.28 -1.75 -7.74
CA LYS A 54 -12.25 -1.52 -8.75
C LYS A 54 -10.95 -1.03 -8.08
N PRO A 55 -9.77 -1.48 -8.54
CA PRO A 55 -8.50 -0.95 -8.08
C PRO A 55 -8.40 0.56 -8.34
N GLN A 56 -7.90 1.31 -7.36
CA GLN A 56 -7.57 2.73 -7.49
C GLN A 56 -6.06 2.88 -7.69
N HIS A 57 -5.66 3.58 -8.76
CA HIS A 57 -4.26 3.87 -9.08
C HIS A 57 -3.84 5.19 -8.44
N LEU A 58 -2.73 5.19 -7.70
CA LEU A 58 -2.21 6.38 -7.01
C LEU A 58 -1.01 7.02 -7.72
N TYR A 59 -0.09 6.19 -8.18
CA TYR A 59 1.18 6.57 -8.80
C TYR A 59 1.61 5.44 -9.72
#